data_AF-A0A962GNJ8-F1
#
_entry.id   AF-A0A962GNJ8-F1
#
_cell.length_a   1.000
_cell.length_b   1.000
_cell.length_c   1.000
_cell.angle_alpha   90.00
_cell.angle_beta   90.00
_cell.angle_gamma   90.00
#
_symmetry.space_group_name_H-M   'P 1'
#
loop_
_entity.id
_entity.type
_entity.pdbx_description
1 polymer ?
#
loop_
_entity_poly.entity_id
_entity_poly.type
_entity_poly.pdbx_seq_one_letter_code
_entity_poly.pdbx_strand_id
1 'polypeptide(L)'
;MQQGWHRHVGLRRWSTWLWLLFAWQSVLADEPRLLRYPGAESAADERARYPIRVLELALQHQRRRYRLQSGAASMPQARALRALNQGAVDIIWSVATQERDRLLRRIPVPIDRGLIGWRVLLIRAGEANRFASVRTVDDLRAFELGQGHDWPDVAVLRRSQLRVITASGYESLF
;
A
#
# COMPACT_ATOMS: atom_id res chain seq x y z
N MET A 1 29.72 31.66 -81.95
CA MET A 1 30.19 30.27 -82.13
C MET A 1 30.86 29.82 -80.83
N GLN A 2 30.52 28.61 -80.35
CA GLN A 2 31.02 27.89 -79.14
C GLN A 2 30.47 28.45 -77.80
N GLN A 3 29.46 27.88 -77.11
CA GLN A 3 29.20 26.52 -76.54
C GLN A 3 30.21 26.06 -75.49
N GLY A 4 29.76 25.82 -74.25
CA GLY A 4 30.57 25.16 -73.21
C GLY A 4 30.11 25.24 -71.75
N TRP A 5 28.93 24.70 -71.43
CA TRP A 5 28.55 23.90 -70.23
C TRP A 5 29.38 23.98 -68.94
N HIS A 6 28.72 24.14 -67.77
CA HIS A 6 28.93 23.27 -66.58
C HIS A 6 27.75 23.31 -65.55
N ARG A 7 26.92 22.25 -65.63
CA ARG A 7 26.32 21.42 -64.55
C ARG A 7 25.60 22.07 -63.35
N HIS A 8 24.26 22.00 -63.39
CA HIS A 8 23.45 21.92 -62.18
C HIS A 8 23.50 20.50 -61.60
N VAL A 9 24.09 20.34 -60.40
CA VAL A 9 24.04 19.09 -59.64
C VAL A 9 22.74 19.06 -58.85
N GLY A 10 21.86 18.12 -59.19
CA GLY A 10 20.59 17.90 -58.52
C GLY A 10 20.77 17.24 -57.15
N LEU A 11 20.61 18.00 -56.07
CA LEU A 11 20.33 17.46 -54.74
C LEU A 11 18.81 17.33 -54.55
N ARG A 12 18.18 16.33 -55.16
CA ARG A 12 16.79 15.93 -54.83
C ARG A 12 16.68 14.42 -54.85
N ARG A 13 17.18 13.74 -53.82
CA ARG A 13 16.85 12.30 -53.61
C ARG A 13 17.17 11.68 -52.25
N TRP A 14 17.29 12.48 -51.19
CA TRP A 14 17.62 11.97 -49.84
C TRP A 14 16.57 12.31 -48.78
N SER A 15 15.38 12.80 -49.16
CA SER A 15 14.38 13.24 -48.19
C SER A 15 13.38 12.15 -47.77
N THR A 16 13.21 11.05 -48.51
CA THR A 16 12.16 10.06 -48.20
C THR A 16 12.58 8.95 -47.23
N TRP A 17 13.87 8.70 -47.03
CA TRP A 17 14.34 7.70 -46.05
C TRP A 17 14.44 8.25 -44.62
N LEU A 18 14.59 9.57 -44.46
CA LEU A 18 14.65 10.24 -43.16
C LEU A 18 13.30 10.32 -42.45
N TRP A 19 12.18 10.30 -43.19
CA TRP A 19 10.84 10.30 -42.59
C TRP A 19 10.41 8.94 -42.02
N LEU A 20 10.89 7.82 -42.60
CA LEU A 20 10.58 6.48 -42.09
C LEU A 20 11.39 6.11 -40.83
N LEU A 21 12.60 6.64 -40.68
CA LEU A 21 13.39 6.52 -39.45
C LEU A 21 12.86 7.40 -38.30
N PHE A 22 12.20 8.52 -38.61
CA PHE A 22 11.57 9.38 -37.61
C PHE A 22 10.20 8.85 -37.13
N ALA A 23 9.46 8.17 -38.01
CA ALA A 23 8.19 7.53 -37.66
C ALA A 23 8.36 6.30 -36.75
N TRP A 24 9.56 5.68 -36.69
CA TRP A 24 9.82 4.55 -35.81
C TRP A 24 10.07 4.95 -34.35
N GLN A 25 10.56 6.18 -34.09
CA GLN A 25 10.90 6.61 -32.72
C GLN A 25 9.70 7.02 -31.86
N SER A 26 8.49 7.00 -32.40
CA SER A 26 7.30 7.49 -31.68
C SER A 26 6.61 6.45 -30.79
N VAL A 27 7.12 5.22 -30.71
CA VAL A 27 6.75 4.32 -29.60
C VAL A 27 7.67 4.63 -28.41
N LEU A 28 7.48 5.82 -27.83
CA LEU A 28 7.96 6.09 -26.48
C LEU A 28 7.13 5.18 -25.56
N ALA A 29 7.70 4.04 -25.21
CA ALA A 29 7.13 3.17 -24.21
C ALA A 29 6.99 3.96 -22.90
N ASP A 30 5.76 4.29 -22.48
CA ASP A 30 5.50 5.04 -21.24
C ASP A 30 6.10 4.28 -20.05
N GLU A 31 7.25 4.72 -19.55
CA GLU A 31 7.98 4.04 -18.49
C GLU A 31 7.05 3.82 -17.29
N PRO A 32 6.96 2.58 -16.74
CA PRO A 32 6.05 2.30 -15.65
C PRO A 32 6.31 3.23 -14.48
N ARG A 33 5.27 3.92 -14.01
CA ARG A 33 5.38 4.76 -12.82
C ARG A 33 5.63 3.87 -11.60
N LEU A 34 6.69 4.17 -10.88
CA LEU A 34 6.97 3.48 -9.62
C LEU A 34 5.93 3.87 -8.57
N LEU A 35 5.42 2.86 -7.86
CA LEU A 35 4.51 3.03 -6.73
C LEU A 35 5.02 2.17 -5.56
N ARG A 36 5.45 2.86 -4.50
CA ARG A 36 6.08 2.28 -3.33
C ARG A 36 5.04 2.01 -2.24
N TYR A 37 5.14 0.84 -1.60
CA TYR A 37 4.32 0.47 -0.45
C TYR A 37 5.19 -0.05 0.71
N PRO A 38 4.70 -0.07 1.97
CA PRO A 38 5.48 -0.51 3.12
C PRO A 38 5.94 -1.98 3.03
N GLY A 39 7.11 -2.28 3.60
CA GLY A 39 7.51 -3.67 3.83
C GLY A 39 6.61 -4.35 4.87
N ALA A 40 6.53 -5.67 4.82
CA ALA A 40 5.80 -6.49 5.79
C ALA A 40 6.35 -6.28 7.21
N GLU A 41 5.51 -6.35 8.24
CA GLU A 41 5.93 -6.14 9.64
C GLU A 41 6.91 -7.23 10.11
N SER A 42 6.78 -8.44 9.57
CA SER A 42 7.74 -9.52 9.74
C SER A 42 7.82 -10.40 8.50
N ALA A 43 8.77 -11.34 8.47
CA ALA A 43 8.94 -12.27 7.35
C ALA A 43 7.74 -13.20 7.15
N ALA A 44 6.94 -13.45 8.20
CA ALA A 44 5.75 -14.29 8.16
C ALA A 44 4.45 -13.49 7.98
N ASP A 45 4.52 -12.15 7.91
CA ASP A 45 3.34 -11.30 7.80
C ASP A 45 2.76 -11.29 6.38
N GLU A 46 1.75 -12.14 6.15
CA GLU A 46 1.01 -12.21 4.89
C GLU A 46 -0.17 -11.21 4.79
N ARG A 47 -0.41 -10.36 5.81
CA ARG A 47 -1.60 -9.48 5.83
C ARG A 47 -1.62 -8.48 4.67
N ALA A 48 -0.46 -8.14 4.14
CA ALA A 48 -0.29 -7.27 2.97
C ALA A 48 -0.73 -7.92 1.65
N ARG A 49 -0.84 -9.25 1.58
CA ARG A 49 -1.08 -9.99 0.34
C ARG A 49 -2.39 -9.56 -0.33
N TYR A 50 -3.49 -9.54 0.41
CA TYR A 50 -4.79 -9.15 -0.14
C TYR A 50 -4.82 -7.69 -0.65
N PRO A 51 -4.43 -6.67 0.16
CA PRO A 51 -4.34 -5.29 -0.31
C PRO A 51 -3.47 -5.11 -1.56
N ILE A 52 -2.32 -5.79 -1.64
CA ILE A 52 -1.43 -5.73 -2.81
C ILE A 52 -2.13 -6.29 -4.05
N ARG A 53 -2.82 -7.44 -3.94
CA ARG A 53 -3.57 -8.02 -5.08
C ARG A 53 -4.71 -7.12 -5.55
N VAL A 54 -5.42 -6.48 -4.63
CA VAL A 54 -6.46 -5.49 -4.97
C VAL A 54 -5.85 -4.29 -5.68
N LEU A 55 -4.70 -3.79 -5.21
CA LEU A 55 -3.98 -2.69 -5.84
C LEU A 55 -3.49 -3.06 -7.25
N GLU A 56 -2.89 -4.24 -7.42
CA GLU A 56 -2.48 -4.76 -8.74
C GLU A 56 -3.64 -4.76 -9.72
N LEU A 57 -4.79 -5.32 -9.32
CA LEU A 57 -5.99 -5.35 -10.15
C LEU A 57 -6.46 -3.94 -10.51
N ALA A 58 -6.51 -3.02 -9.53
CA ALA A 58 -6.92 -1.64 -9.78
C ALA A 58 -5.98 -0.91 -10.78
N LEU A 59 -4.67 -1.20 -10.72
CA LEU A 59 -3.67 -0.63 -11.62
C LEU A 59 -3.73 -1.24 -13.03
N GLN A 60 -4.15 -2.49 -13.19
CA GLN A 60 -4.37 -3.12 -14.51
C GLN A 60 -5.46 -2.44 -15.33
N HIS A 61 -6.42 -1.77 -14.67
CA HIS A 61 -7.47 -1.01 -15.33
C HIS A 61 -7.08 0.44 -15.65
N GLN A 62 -5.83 0.85 -15.39
CA GLN A 62 -5.33 2.17 -15.73
C GLN A 62 -4.72 2.18 -17.13
N ARG A 63 -4.86 3.30 -17.85
CA ARG A 63 -4.16 3.52 -19.13
C ARG A 63 -2.64 3.62 -18.96
N ARG A 64 -2.20 4.07 -17.78
CA ARG A 64 -0.79 4.25 -17.42
C ARG A 64 -0.23 2.98 -16.80
N ARG A 65 1.02 2.64 -17.12
CA ARG A 65 1.72 1.48 -16.55
C ARG A 65 2.28 1.82 -15.17
N TYR A 66 2.23 0.86 -14.25
CA TYR A 66 2.78 0.99 -12.90
C TYR A 66 3.69 -0.18 -12.57
N ARG A 67 4.75 0.09 -11.78
CA ARG A 67 5.59 -0.92 -11.16
C ARG A 67 5.46 -0.79 -9.64
N LEU A 68 5.03 -1.86 -9.00
CA LEU A 68 4.92 -1.92 -7.54
C LEU A 68 6.28 -2.27 -6.91
N GLN A 69 6.63 -1.59 -5.82
CA GLN A 69 7.85 -1.87 -5.06
C GLN A 69 7.58 -1.85 -3.55
N SER A 70 7.92 -2.95 -2.89
CA SER A 70 7.92 -3.04 -1.42
C SER A 70 9.11 -2.27 -0.85
N GLY A 71 8.91 -1.60 0.28
CA GLY A 71 10.01 -1.16 1.14
C GLY A 71 10.82 -2.36 1.66
N ALA A 72 12.12 -2.16 1.87
CA ALA A 72 13.05 -3.22 2.27
C ALA A 72 13.03 -3.55 3.78
N ALA A 73 12.46 -2.67 4.61
CA ALA A 73 12.49 -2.80 6.06
C ALA A 73 11.11 -3.13 6.63
N SER A 74 11.10 -3.94 7.69
CA SER A 74 9.94 -4.10 8.54
C SER A 74 9.42 -2.73 8.98
N MET A 75 8.12 -2.52 8.76
CA MET A 75 7.50 -1.22 8.91
C MET A 75 6.17 -1.35 9.67
N PRO A 76 6.20 -1.21 11.01
CA PRO A 76 4.99 -1.07 11.81
C PRO A 76 4.09 0.05 11.29
N GLN A 77 2.79 -0.01 11.59
CA GLN A 77 1.77 0.87 11.02
C GLN A 77 2.08 2.35 11.28
N ALA A 78 2.52 2.71 12.49
CA ALA A 78 2.91 4.08 12.80
C ALA A 78 4.09 4.57 11.94
N ARG A 79 5.05 3.70 11.63
CA ARG A 79 6.19 4.02 10.75
C ARG A 79 5.74 4.15 9.29
N ALA A 80 4.82 3.30 8.83
CA ALA A 80 4.25 3.37 7.49
C ALA A 80 3.49 4.68 7.25
N LEU A 81 2.70 5.12 8.24
CA LEU A 81 2.00 6.41 8.18
C LEU A 81 2.97 7.59 8.07
N ARG A 82 4.06 7.58 8.86
CA ARG A 82 5.10 8.61 8.76
C ARG A 82 5.82 8.57 7.41
N ALA A 83 6.15 7.38 6.93
CA ALA A 83 6.79 7.19 5.62
C ALA A 83 5.91 7.71 4.48
N LEU A 84 4.58 7.54 4.56
CA LEU A 84 3.64 8.08 3.59
C LEU A 84 3.65 9.61 3.61
N ASN A 85 3.60 10.22 4.81
CA ASN A 85 3.64 11.67 4.95
C ASN A 85 4.97 12.28 4.46
N GLN A 86 6.07 11.54 4.55
CA GLN A 86 7.40 11.94 4.07
C GLN A 86 7.64 11.63 2.58
N GLY A 87 6.70 10.98 1.90
CA GLY A 87 6.86 10.56 0.50
C GLY A 87 7.86 9.42 0.27
N ALA A 88 8.21 8.68 1.33
CA ALA A 88 9.05 7.49 1.25
C ALA A 88 8.27 6.26 0.74
N VAL A 89 6.96 6.20 1.03
CA VAL A 89 5.98 5.31 0.39
C VAL A 89 4.87 6.13 -0.23
N ASP A 90 4.24 5.61 -1.28
CA ASP A 90 3.22 6.31 -2.07
C ASP A 90 1.79 5.86 -1.71
N ILE A 91 1.64 4.65 -1.16
CA ILE A 91 0.36 4.08 -0.74
C ILE A 91 0.54 3.23 0.52
N ILE A 92 -0.50 3.17 1.35
CA ILE A 92 -0.61 2.22 2.47
C ILE A 92 -2.05 1.70 2.55
N TRP A 93 -2.23 0.56 3.21
CA TRP A 93 -3.54 0.07 3.67
C TRP A 93 -3.57 0.15 5.18
N SER A 94 -4.66 0.69 5.72
CA SER A 94 -4.75 1.03 7.14
C SER A 94 -6.20 1.22 7.56
N VAL A 95 -6.48 1.12 8.86
CA VAL A 95 -7.81 1.42 9.41
C VAL A 95 -8.07 2.92 9.32
N ALA A 96 -9.27 3.29 8.87
CA ALA A 96 -9.69 4.69 8.78
C ALA A 96 -9.90 5.29 10.17
N THR A 97 -9.36 6.49 10.39
CA THR A 97 -9.64 7.31 11.58
C THR A 97 -9.81 8.76 11.14
N GLN A 98 -10.58 9.54 11.90
CA GLN A 98 -10.78 10.97 11.60
C GLN A 98 -9.44 11.73 11.54
N GLU A 99 -8.48 11.35 12.38
CA GLU A 99 -7.13 11.94 12.40
C GLU A 99 -6.37 11.61 11.10
N ARG A 100 -6.35 10.34 10.68
CA ARG A 100 -5.67 9.91 9.44
C ARG A 100 -6.29 10.57 8.22
N ASP A 101 -7.61 10.71 8.18
CA ASP A 101 -8.34 11.33 7.07
C ASP A 101 -8.09 12.85 6.96
N ARG A 102 -7.69 13.50 8.06
CA ARG A 102 -7.25 14.90 8.06
C ARG A 102 -5.80 15.06 7.57
N LEU A 103 -4.95 14.08 7.87
CA LEU A 103 -3.51 14.15 7.57
C LEU A 103 -3.16 13.57 6.19
N LEU A 104 -3.98 12.67 5.65
CA LEU A 104 -3.66 11.87 4.47
C LEU A 104 -4.81 11.88 3.46
N ARG A 105 -4.49 11.67 2.18
CA ARG A 105 -5.50 11.49 1.14
C ARG A 105 -6.05 10.06 1.20
N ARG A 106 -7.29 9.92 1.68
CA ARG A 106 -8.02 8.64 1.71
C ARG A 106 -8.55 8.24 0.33
N ILE A 107 -8.46 6.94 0.01
CA ILE A 107 -9.24 6.29 -1.05
C ILE A 107 -10.46 5.64 -0.38
N PRO A 108 -11.69 6.17 -0.55
CA PRO A 108 -12.86 5.77 0.25
C PRO A 108 -13.51 4.48 -0.29
N VAL A 109 -12.71 3.44 -0.52
CA VAL A 109 -13.18 2.11 -0.97
C VAL A 109 -12.82 1.09 0.12
N PRO A 110 -13.81 0.53 0.84
CA PRO A 110 -13.53 -0.45 1.89
C PRO A 110 -13.18 -1.80 1.25
N ILE A 111 -11.89 -2.04 1.03
CA ILE A 111 -11.40 -3.25 0.36
C ILE A 111 -11.71 -4.53 1.14
N ASP A 112 -11.89 -4.42 2.46
CA ASP A 112 -12.22 -5.50 3.38
C ASP A 112 -13.74 -5.61 3.64
N ARG A 113 -14.57 -4.73 3.05
CA ARG A 113 -16.03 -4.65 3.29
C ARG A 113 -16.42 -4.63 4.77
N GLY A 114 -15.58 -4.04 5.62
CA GLY A 114 -15.84 -3.91 7.06
C GLY A 114 -15.40 -5.12 7.90
N LEU A 115 -14.73 -6.12 7.32
CA LEU A 115 -14.22 -7.28 8.07
C LEU A 115 -13.23 -6.91 9.17
N ILE A 116 -12.40 -5.87 8.98
CA ILE A 116 -11.48 -5.39 10.04
C ILE A 116 -12.24 -4.76 11.22
N GLY A 117 -13.55 -4.52 11.10
CA GLY A 117 -14.42 -4.09 12.19
C GLY A 117 -14.87 -5.21 13.14
N TRP A 118 -14.66 -6.48 12.79
CA TRP A 118 -15.06 -7.60 13.63
C TRP A 118 -14.08 -7.81 14.77
N ARG A 119 -14.57 -8.17 15.96
CA ARG A 119 -13.76 -8.41 17.16
C ARG A 119 -13.92 -9.86 17.59
N VAL A 120 -12.86 -10.64 17.34
CA VAL A 120 -12.76 -12.03 17.78
C VAL A 120 -11.74 -12.07 18.91
N LEU A 121 -12.13 -12.65 20.04
CA LEU A 121 -11.24 -12.82 21.18
C LEU A 121 -10.39 -14.07 20.98
N LEU A 122 -9.08 -13.91 21.15
CA LEU A 122 -8.12 -15.00 21.11
C LEU A 122 -7.62 -15.26 22.52
N ILE A 123 -7.57 -16.54 22.90
CA ILE A 123 -7.07 -17.01 24.18
C ILE A 123 -6.06 -18.13 23.94
N ARG A 124 -5.20 -18.38 24.92
CA ARG A 124 -4.24 -19.49 24.86
C ARG A 124 -5.00 -20.82 24.83
N ALA A 125 -4.52 -21.76 24.02
CA ALA A 125 -5.03 -23.13 24.03
C ALA A 125 -4.95 -23.72 25.45
N GLY A 126 -6.03 -24.36 25.90
CA GLY A 126 -6.16 -24.91 27.26
C GLY A 126 -6.75 -23.94 28.29
N GLU A 127 -6.89 -22.65 27.99
CA GLU A 127 -7.47 -21.68 28.93
C GLU A 127 -8.99 -21.49 28.79
N ALA A 128 -9.68 -22.26 27.95
CA ALA A 128 -11.11 -22.08 27.67
C ALA A 128 -11.98 -22.01 28.94
N ASN A 129 -11.69 -22.84 29.95
CA ASN A 129 -12.43 -22.85 31.22
C ASN A 129 -12.32 -21.53 31.98
N ARG A 130 -11.18 -20.83 31.90
CA ARG A 130 -10.95 -19.52 32.54
C ARG A 130 -11.87 -18.43 31.97
N PHE A 131 -12.28 -18.59 30.71
CA PHE A 131 -13.13 -17.63 29.99
C PHE A 131 -14.58 -18.11 29.80
N ALA A 132 -14.95 -19.29 30.31
CA ALA A 132 -16.26 -19.91 30.07
C ALA A 132 -17.46 -19.09 30.59
N SER A 133 -17.23 -18.24 31.59
CA SER A 133 -18.24 -17.35 32.18
C SER A 133 -18.34 -15.99 31.48
N VAL A 134 -17.46 -15.65 30.55
CA VAL A 134 -17.47 -14.36 29.87
C VAL A 134 -18.63 -14.32 28.87
N ARG A 135 -19.63 -13.49 29.15
CA ARG A 135 -20.84 -13.32 28.31
C ARG A 135 -21.08 -11.88 27.90
N THR A 136 -20.43 -10.94 28.57
CA THR A 136 -20.62 -9.50 28.38
C THR A 136 -19.27 -8.79 28.26
N VAL A 137 -19.31 -7.55 27.78
CA VAL A 137 -18.12 -6.67 27.77
C VAL A 137 -17.64 -6.37 29.18
N ASP A 138 -18.55 -6.30 30.17
CA ASP A 138 -18.18 -6.03 31.56
C ASP A 138 -17.38 -7.19 32.17
N ASP A 139 -17.67 -8.43 31.79
CA ASP A 139 -16.89 -9.60 32.23
C ASP A 139 -15.42 -9.51 31.76
N LEU A 140 -15.15 -8.83 30.63
CA LEU A 140 -13.80 -8.64 30.11
C LEU A 140 -12.94 -7.73 30.99
N ARG A 141 -13.54 -6.90 31.87
CA ARG A 141 -12.80 -6.02 32.78
C ARG A 141 -11.90 -6.81 33.72
N ALA A 142 -12.27 -8.05 34.04
CA ALA A 142 -11.50 -8.97 34.87
C ALA A 142 -10.24 -9.53 34.17
N PHE A 143 -10.00 -9.18 32.90
CA PHE A 143 -8.84 -9.62 32.13
C PHE A 143 -8.03 -8.44 31.58
N GLU A 144 -6.85 -8.74 31.06
CA GLU A 144 -6.01 -7.81 30.29
C GLU A 144 -6.08 -8.19 28.82
N LEU A 145 -6.39 -7.21 27.96
CA LEU A 145 -6.51 -7.41 26.52
C LEU A 145 -5.22 -6.97 25.85
N GLY A 146 -4.55 -7.88 25.13
CA GLY A 146 -3.37 -7.59 24.34
C GLY A 146 -3.73 -6.88 23.04
N GLN A 147 -2.99 -5.83 22.68
CA GLN A 147 -3.13 -5.07 21.43
C GLN A 147 -1.78 -4.60 20.89
N GLY A 148 -1.66 -4.40 19.57
CA GLY A 148 -0.52 -3.68 18.99
C GLY A 148 -0.52 -2.22 19.46
N HIS A 149 0.65 -1.69 19.83
CA HIS A 149 0.75 -0.37 20.44
C HIS A 149 0.30 0.79 19.53
N ASP A 150 0.36 0.60 18.21
CA ASP A 150 0.02 1.59 17.19
C ASP A 150 -1.35 1.37 16.55
N TRP A 151 -2.13 0.40 17.07
CA TRP A 151 -3.46 0.11 16.57
C TRP A 151 -4.49 1.09 17.15
N PRO A 152 -5.44 1.58 16.33
CA PRO A 152 -6.48 2.50 16.80
C PRO A 152 -7.40 1.88 17.87
N ASP A 153 -7.46 0.54 17.93
CA ASP A 153 -8.22 -0.26 18.89
C ASP A 153 -7.87 0.05 20.34
N VAL A 154 -6.60 0.38 20.63
CA VAL A 154 -6.14 0.70 21.99
C VAL A 154 -6.96 1.85 22.58
N ALA A 155 -7.20 2.91 21.79
CA ALA A 155 -7.98 4.06 22.25
C ALA A 155 -9.46 3.70 22.45
N VAL A 156 -10.02 2.86 21.58
CA VAL A 156 -11.41 2.40 21.67
C VAL A 156 -11.62 1.57 22.94
N LEU A 157 -10.79 0.55 23.16
CA LEU A 157 -10.90 -0.36 24.30
C LEU A 157 -10.68 0.36 25.64
N ARG A 158 -9.71 1.29 25.70
CA ARG A 158 -9.47 2.11 26.90
C ARG A 158 -10.64 3.04 27.20
N ARG A 159 -11.27 3.65 26.18
CA ARG A 159 -12.48 4.47 26.36
C ARG A 159 -13.67 3.64 26.86
N SER A 160 -13.73 2.36 26.51
CA SER A 160 -14.67 1.39 27.08
C SER A 160 -14.29 0.90 28.48
N GLN A 161 -13.28 1.51 29.11
CA GLN A 161 -12.78 1.18 30.45
C GLN A 161 -12.29 -0.28 30.58
N LEU A 162 -11.79 -0.86 29.49
CA LEU A 162 -11.14 -2.17 29.49
C LEU A 162 -9.64 -2.02 29.76
N ARG A 163 -9.04 -3.02 30.43
CA ARG A 163 -7.60 -3.04 30.69
C ARG A 163 -6.88 -3.53 29.44
N VAL A 164 -5.98 -2.71 28.91
CA VAL A 164 -5.26 -2.98 27.65
C VAL A 164 -3.76 -2.93 27.89
N ILE A 165 -3.08 -4.02 27.58
CA ILE A 165 -1.62 -4.10 27.50
C ILE A 165 -1.20 -4.02 26.03
N THR A 166 -0.11 -3.31 25.76
CA THR A 166 0.33 -3.05 24.38
C THR A 166 1.67 -3.71 24.08
N ALA A 167 1.79 -4.31 22.91
CA ALA A 167 3.03 -4.88 22.39
C ALA A 167 3.62 -4.01 21.28
N SER A 168 4.96 -3.93 21.22
CA SER A 168 5.68 -3.13 20.22
C SER A 168 5.75 -3.78 18.83
N GLY A 169 5.44 -5.06 18.72
CA GLY A 169 5.39 -5.80 17.46
C GLY A 169 4.32 -6.88 17.51
N TYR A 170 3.78 -7.23 16.34
CA TYR A 170 2.69 -8.18 16.20
C TYR A 170 2.98 -9.54 16.84
N GLU A 171 4.18 -10.08 16.65
CA GLU A 171 4.58 -11.40 17.14
C GLU A 171 4.62 -11.47 18.67
N SER A 172 4.88 -10.36 19.35
CA SER A 172 4.88 -10.31 20.82
C SER A 172 3.49 -10.49 21.45
N LEU A 173 2.42 -10.56 20.65
CA LEU A 173 1.05 -10.82 21.13
C LEU A 173 0.72 -12.32 21.29
N PHE A 174 1.55 -13.22 20.75
CA PHE A 174 1.30 -14.67 20.69
C PHE A 174 2.48 -15.47 21.25
#